data_AF-G0M0D6-F1
#
_entry.id   AF-G0M0D6-F1
#
_cell.length_a   1.000
_cell.length_b   1.000
_cell.length_c   1.000
_cell.angle_alpha   90.00
_cell.angle_beta   90.00
_cell.angle_gamma   90.00
#
_symmetry.space_group_name_H-M   'P 1'
#
loop_
_entity.id
_entity.type
_entity.pdbx_description
1 polymer ?
#
loop_
_entity_poly.entity_id
_entity_poly.type
_entity_poly.pdbx_seq_one_letter_code
_entity_poly.pdbx_strand_id
1 'polypeptide(L)'
;MDFVDLTPIALGHTPLGTRNQLPEVHAWQLDWDKLARLIRDNQDVMAQVEAGLAEDWLNTHGTIWDSTTGYHRYPNDNREFDDTVFWAASTWATPAIVVTFHNEISQAFSCYRVGKDPDFHYLGPLGRAH
;
A
#
# COMPACT_ATOMS: atom_id res chain seq x y z
N MET A 1 -0.29 2.62 17.30
CA MET A 1 -0.65 1.35 16.66
C MET A 1 0.64 0.62 16.42
N ASP A 2 0.69 -0.68 16.68
CA ASP A 2 1.91 -1.48 16.56
C ASP A 2 1.79 -2.45 15.37
N PHE A 3 2.91 -2.92 14.83
CA PHE A 3 2.97 -3.90 13.75
C PHE A 3 2.33 -5.24 14.15
N VAL A 4 2.30 -5.56 15.44
CA VAL A 4 1.58 -6.75 15.95
C VAL A 4 0.07 -6.67 15.73
N ASP A 5 -0.48 -5.45 15.55
CA ASP A 5 -1.89 -5.22 15.25
C ASP A 5 -2.21 -5.41 13.74
N LEU A 6 -1.19 -5.66 12.92
CA LEU A 6 -1.31 -5.93 11.49
C LEU A 6 -1.21 -7.43 11.23
N THR A 7 -1.95 -7.90 10.22
CA THR A 7 -1.86 -9.28 9.76
C THR A 7 -0.76 -9.41 8.72
N PRO A 8 0.31 -10.17 8.97
CA PRO A 8 1.35 -10.43 7.98
C PRO A 8 0.78 -11.23 6.81
N ILE A 9 1.24 -10.92 5.60
CA ILE A 9 0.81 -11.62 4.38
C ILE A 9 2.00 -11.89 3.47
N ALA A 10 1.81 -12.81 2.52
CA ALA A 10 2.72 -13.00 1.41
C ALA A 10 2.26 -12.17 0.21
N LEU A 11 3.23 -11.68 -0.57
CA LEU A 11 2.97 -10.99 -1.83
C LEU A 11 3.03 -11.97 -3.00
N GLY A 12 2.16 -11.75 -3.97
CA GLY A 12 2.09 -12.45 -5.24
C GLY A 12 2.30 -11.50 -6.42
N HIS A 13 2.33 -12.10 -7.60
CA HIS A 13 2.40 -11.37 -8.86
C HIS A 13 1.54 -12.09 -9.89
N THR A 14 0.68 -11.32 -10.56
CA THR A 14 -0.09 -11.82 -11.69
C THR A 14 0.64 -11.47 -12.99
N PRO A 15 0.99 -12.46 -13.84
CA PRO A 15 1.67 -12.18 -15.10
C PRO A 15 0.85 -11.23 -15.98
N LEU A 16 1.53 -10.28 -16.63
CA LEU A 16 0.92 -9.38 -17.61
C LEU A 16 0.23 -10.20 -18.72
N GLY A 17 -1.10 -10.12 -18.81
CA GLY A 17 -1.89 -10.78 -19.85
C GLY A 17 -3.10 -11.60 -19.38
N THR A 18 -3.23 -11.89 -18.08
CA THR A 18 -4.40 -12.61 -17.53
C THR A 18 -5.51 -11.66 -17.07
N ARG A 19 -5.73 -10.54 -17.77
CA ARG A 19 -6.77 -9.52 -17.48
C ARG A 19 -8.20 -10.00 -17.79
N ASN A 20 -8.52 -11.25 -17.50
CA ASN A 20 -9.91 -11.65 -17.43
C ASN A 20 -10.51 -10.99 -16.19
N GLN A 21 -11.69 -10.39 -16.36
CA GLN A 21 -12.43 -9.81 -15.25
C GLN A 21 -12.78 -10.95 -14.28
N LEU A 22 -12.03 -11.03 -13.18
CA LEU A 22 -12.29 -11.98 -12.12
C LEU A 22 -13.66 -11.65 -11.50
N PRO A 23 -14.41 -12.66 -11.02
CA PRO A 23 -15.65 -12.39 -10.30
C PRO A 23 -15.40 -11.45 -9.12
N GLU A 24 -16.37 -10.59 -8.79
CA GLU A 24 -16.33 -9.80 -7.55
C GLU A 24 -16.36 -10.77 -6.35
N VAL A 25 -15.26 -10.83 -5.61
CA VAL A 25 -15.11 -11.63 -4.39
C VAL A 25 -15.40 -10.78 -3.16
N HIS A 26 -15.00 -9.50 -3.20
CA HIS A 26 -15.16 -8.55 -2.10
C HIS A 26 -15.18 -7.11 -2.63
N ALA A 27 -15.27 -6.14 -1.72
CA ALA A 27 -15.09 -4.72 -1.99
C ALA A 27 -14.11 -4.18 -0.95
N TRP A 28 -12.82 -4.24 -1.27
CA TRP A 28 -11.77 -3.82 -0.36
C TRP A 28 -11.02 -2.62 -0.92
N GLN A 29 -10.74 -1.68 -0.04
CA GLN A 29 -9.89 -0.53 -0.32
C GLN A 29 -8.87 -0.37 0.80
N LEU A 30 -7.75 0.26 0.47
CA LEU A 30 -6.70 0.61 1.41
C LEU A 30 -7.29 1.44 2.54
N ASP A 31 -6.93 1.09 3.78
CA ASP A 31 -7.32 1.86 4.95
C ASP A 31 -6.30 2.98 5.18
N TRP A 32 -6.55 4.12 4.52
CA TRP A 32 -5.74 5.34 4.60
C TRP A 32 -5.56 5.83 6.04
N ASP A 33 -6.60 5.76 6.87
CA ASP A 33 -6.55 6.19 8.26
C ASP A 33 -5.70 5.24 9.11
N LYS A 34 -5.78 3.94 8.86
CA LYS A 34 -4.92 2.95 9.52
C LYS A 34 -3.46 3.11 9.11
N LEU A 35 -3.19 3.29 7.81
CA LEU A 35 -1.84 3.57 7.29
C LEU A 35 -1.25 4.84 7.90
N ALA A 36 -2.03 5.92 7.94
CA ALA A 36 -1.56 7.18 8.51
C ALA A 36 -1.24 7.09 10.01
N ARG A 37 -2.06 6.34 10.77
CA ARG A 37 -1.79 6.05 12.19
C ARG A 37 -0.52 5.21 12.35
N LEU A 38 -0.33 4.19 11.52
CA LEU A 38 0.88 3.38 11.53
C LEU A 38 2.13 4.23 11.31
N ILE A 39 2.12 5.09 10.27
CA ILE A 39 3.23 5.98 9.96
C ILE A 39 3.53 6.93 11.12
N ARG A 40 2.52 7.66 11.60
CA ARG A 40 2.69 8.61 12.70
C ARG A 40 3.28 7.96 13.95
N ASP A 41 2.83 6.74 14.27
CA ASP A 41 3.19 6.08 15.52
C ASP A 41 4.53 5.33 15.44
N ASN A 42 5.08 5.07 14.25
CA ASN A 42 6.28 4.22 14.04
C ASN A 42 7.31 4.80 13.05
N GLN A 43 7.20 6.06 12.64
CA GLN A 43 8.12 6.71 11.67
C GLN A 43 9.60 6.69 12.10
N ASP A 44 9.89 6.50 13.37
CA ASP A 44 11.23 6.41 13.95
C ASP A 44 11.93 5.06 13.69
N VAL A 45 11.16 4.02 13.37
CA VAL A 45 11.70 2.68 13.07
C VAL A 45 11.55 2.28 11.60
N MET A 46 10.75 3.02 10.82
CA MET A 46 10.49 2.76 9.41
C MET A 46 11.32 3.66 8.50
N ALA A 47 11.91 3.07 7.47
CA ALA A 47 12.56 3.80 6.39
C ALA A 47 11.55 4.24 5.31
N GLN A 48 10.60 3.36 4.97
CA GLN A 48 9.66 3.54 3.85
C GLN A 48 8.41 2.68 4.03
N VAL A 49 7.28 3.15 3.48
CA VAL A 49 6.05 2.36 3.31
C VAL A 49 5.53 2.46 1.89
N GLU A 50 5.31 1.30 1.29
CA GLU A 50 4.68 1.13 -0.02
C GLU A 50 3.28 0.55 0.17
N ALA A 51 2.36 0.85 -0.74
CA ALA A 51 1.01 0.27 -0.74
C ALA A 51 0.60 -0.17 -2.13
N GLY A 52 -0.20 -1.23 -2.20
CA GLY A 52 -0.68 -1.82 -3.45
C GLY A 52 -1.61 -3.00 -3.20
N LEU A 53 -1.75 -3.88 -4.20
CA LEU A 53 -2.54 -5.11 -4.11
C LEU A 53 -1.61 -6.31 -3.91
N ALA A 54 -1.88 -7.15 -2.90
CA ALA A 54 -1.00 -8.25 -2.52
C ALA A 54 -0.79 -9.25 -3.67
N GLU A 55 -1.86 -9.62 -4.36
CA GLU A 55 -1.90 -10.63 -5.40
C GLU A 55 -1.31 -10.14 -6.74
N ASP A 56 -1.11 -8.83 -6.87
CA ASP A 56 -0.54 -8.22 -8.07
C ASP A 56 0.51 -7.15 -7.74
N TRP A 57 1.34 -7.42 -6.73
CA TRP A 57 2.20 -6.42 -6.11
C TRP A 57 3.10 -5.72 -7.14
N LEU A 58 3.83 -6.50 -7.95
CA LEU A 58 4.77 -5.97 -8.95
C LEU A 58 4.16 -5.04 -10.01
N ASN A 59 2.83 -5.00 -10.14
CA ASN A 59 2.13 -4.15 -11.09
C ASN A 59 1.34 -3.02 -10.42
N THR A 60 1.15 -3.07 -9.10
CA THR A 60 0.15 -2.25 -8.41
C THR A 60 0.63 -1.49 -7.18
N HIS A 61 1.87 -1.72 -6.75
CA HIS A 61 2.45 -0.99 -5.63
C HIS A 61 2.91 0.41 -6.03
N GLY A 62 3.01 1.27 -5.03
CA GLY A 62 3.70 2.54 -5.12
C GLY A 62 4.12 3.04 -3.75
N THR A 63 5.16 3.88 -3.72
CA THR A 63 5.64 4.49 -2.47
C THR A 63 4.65 5.53 -1.93
N ILE A 64 4.23 5.38 -0.67
CA ILE A 64 3.28 6.30 -0.02
C ILE A 64 3.99 7.27 0.93
N TRP A 65 5.02 6.79 1.60
CA TRP A 65 5.78 7.57 2.57
C TRP A 65 7.21 7.05 2.67
N ASP A 66 8.17 7.96 2.83
CA ASP A 66 9.54 7.61 3.22
C ASP A 66 10.11 8.63 4.23
N SER A 67 11.17 8.23 4.91
CA SER A 67 11.84 9.03 5.95
C SER A 67 12.55 10.28 5.43
N THR A 68 12.74 10.41 4.12
CA THR A 68 13.46 11.53 3.47
C THR A 68 12.50 12.61 2.96
N THR A 69 11.46 12.21 2.25
CA THR A 69 10.48 13.08 1.56
C THR A 69 9.19 13.23 2.36
N GLY A 70 8.92 12.30 3.28
CA GLY A 70 7.62 12.18 3.93
C GLY A 70 6.60 11.58 2.96
N TYR A 71 5.37 12.07 3.00
CA TYR A 71 4.29 11.55 2.15
C TYR A 71 4.45 11.96 0.69
N HIS A 72 4.26 11.00 -0.21
CA HIS A 72 4.25 11.22 -1.65
C HIS A 72 2.90 11.76 -2.10
N ARG A 73 2.90 12.67 -3.07
CA ARG A 73 1.65 13.14 -3.72
C ARG A 73 1.23 12.23 -4.88
N TYR A 74 2.18 11.51 -5.47
CA TYR A 74 1.98 10.63 -6.60
C TYR A 74 2.73 9.32 -6.34
N PRO A 75 2.04 8.23 -5.98
CA PRO A 75 2.70 6.95 -5.67
C PRO A 75 3.29 6.23 -6.89
N ASN A 76 3.02 6.71 -8.12
CA ASN A 76 3.58 6.16 -9.36
C ASN A 76 4.73 7.06 -9.85
N ASP A 77 5.82 7.11 -9.10
CA ASP A 77 7.03 7.78 -9.55
C ASP A 77 7.59 7.04 -10.78
N ASN A 78 7.99 7.77 -11.81
CA ASN A 78 8.52 7.19 -13.06
C ASN A 78 9.89 6.53 -12.90
N ARG A 79 10.44 6.50 -11.69
CA ARG A 79 11.64 5.75 -11.29
C ARG A 79 11.32 4.37 -10.73
N GLU A 80 10.04 4.09 -10.41
CA GLU A 80 9.57 2.74 -10.10
C GLU A 80 9.38 1.93 -11.40
N PHE A 81 9.09 0.63 -11.31
CA PHE A 81 9.02 -0.25 -12.48
C PHE A 81 8.15 0.35 -13.60
N ASP A 82 8.66 0.37 -14.84
CA ASP A 82 8.13 1.13 -15.99
C ASP A 82 6.63 0.92 -16.33
N ASP A 83 5.93 -0.02 -15.69
CA ASP A 83 4.54 -0.37 -15.93
C ASP A 83 3.68 -0.49 -14.64
N THR A 84 4.17 -0.06 -13.46
CA THR A 84 3.35 -0.08 -12.23
C THR A 84 2.34 1.05 -12.20
N VAL A 85 1.11 0.74 -11.81
CA VAL A 85 0.06 1.73 -11.53
C VAL A 85 -0.50 1.44 -10.16
N PHE A 86 -0.42 2.38 -9.24
CA PHE A 86 -1.00 2.30 -7.92
C PHE A 86 -2.50 2.02 -7.97
N TRP A 87 -2.93 1.00 -7.22
CA TRP A 87 -4.33 0.66 -7.03
C TRP A 87 -4.68 0.61 -5.54
N ALA A 88 -5.52 1.55 -5.08
CA ALA A 88 -5.96 1.58 -3.69
C ALA A 88 -7.16 0.68 -3.39
N ALA A 89 -7.88 0.18 -4.40
CA ALA A 89 -9.06 -0.65 -4.21
C ALA A 89 -9.16 -1.77 -5.24
N SER A 90 -9.77 -2.88 -4.84
CA SER A 90 -10.00 -4.02 -5.70
C SER A 90 -11.23 -4.82 -5.29
N THR A 91 -11.86 -5.44 -6.30
CA THR A 91 -12.98 -6.36 -6.11
C THR A 91 -12.54 -7.82 -5.91
N TRP A 92 -11.24 -8.10 -6.06
CA TRP A 92 -10.70 -9.46 -6.06
C TRP A 92 -9.37 -9.63 -5.31
N ALA A 93 -8.61 -8.55 -5.12
CA ALA A 93 -7.30 -8.54 -4.50
C ALA A 93 -7.30 -7.84 -3.13
N THR A 94 -6.38 -8.24 -2.27
CA THR A 94 -6.17 -7.70 -0.92
C THR A 94 -5.31 -6.44 -0.95
N PRO A 95 -5.83 -5.25 -0.57
CA PRO A 95 -4.98 -4.09 -0.35
C PRO A 95 -3.98 -4.34 0.78
N ALA A 96 -2.73 -4.02 0.50
CA ALA A 96 -1.57 -4.38 1.30
C ALA A 96 -0.59 -3.22 1.40
N ILE A 97 0.26 -3.30 2.43
CA ILE A 97 1.41 -2.43 2.59
C ILE A 97 2.68 -3.26 2.77
N VAL A 98 3.80 -2.73 2.29
CA VAL A 98 5.14 -3.21 2.63
C VAL A 98 5.82 -2.13 3.44
N VAL A 99 6.29 -2.52 4.62
CA VAL A 99 7.06 -1.65 5.50
C VAL A 99 8.51 -2.08 5.42
N THR A 100 9.37 -1.14 5.02
CA THR A 100 10.82 -1.28 5.08
C THR A 100 11.32 -0.59 6.33
N PHE A 101 11.99 -1.33 7.20
CA PHE A 101 12.55 -0.84 8.45
C PHE A 101 13.96 -0.25 8.23
N HIS A 102 14.45 0.56 9.16
CA HIS A 102 15.82 1.13 9.07
C HIS A 102 16.95 0.09 9.08
N ASN A 103 16.67 -1.13 9.53
CA ASN A 103 17.59 -2.26 9.46
C ASN A 103 17.49 -3.04 8.13
N GLU A 104 16.87 -2.44 7.11
CA GLU A 104 16.70 -2.98 5.75
C GLU A 104 15.81 -4.23 5.65
N ILE A 105 15.19 -4.66 6.76
CA ILE A 105 14.19 -5.72 6.72
C ILE A 105 12.89 -5.16 6.16
N SER A 106 12.22 -5.93 5.31
CA SER A 106 10.90 -5.59 4.79
C SER A 106 9.85 -6.61 5.22
N GLN A 107 8.64 -6.15 5.57
CA GLN A 107 7.52 -7.03 5.92
C GLN A 107 6.22 -6.52 5.30
N ALA A 108 5.46 -7.45 4.70
CA ALA A 108 4.17 -7.16 4.09
C ALA A 108 3.02 -7.43 5.05
N PHE A 109 2.02 -6.56 5.02
CA PHE A 109 0.83 -6.62 5.86
C PHE A 109 -0.43 -6.31 5.06
N SER A 110 -1.55 -6.97 5.40
CA SER A 110 -2.84 -6.54 4.88
C SER A 110 -3.27 -5.23 5.54
N CYS A 111 -3.73 -4.26 4.76
CA CYS A 111 -4.18 -2.97 5.26
C CYS A 111 -5.39 -2.48 4.48
N TYR A 112 -6.58 -2.97 4.83
CA TYR A 112 -7.80 -2.65 4.09
C TYR A 112 -9.01 -2.43 4.99
N ARG A 113 -10.01 -1.77 4.40
CA ARG A 113 -11.38 -1.63 4.91
C ARG A 113 -12.36 -1.96 3.78
N VAL A 114 -13.62 -2.14 4.13
CA VAL A 114 -14.68 -2.27 3.11
C VAL A 114 -14.83 -0.95 2.35
N GLY A 115 -14.80 -1.02 1.02
CA GLY A 115 -15.02 0.13 0.15
C GLY A 115 -14.50 -0.09 -1.28
N LYS A 116 -14.63 0.93 -2.13
CA LYS A 116 -14.35 0.87 -3.57
C LYS A 116 -13.62 2.11 -4.10
N ASP A 117 -13.11 2.95 -3.21
CA ASP A 117 -12.39 4.17 -3.58
C ASP A 117 -10.96 3.82 -4.03
N PRO A 118 -10.64 3.92 -5.34
CA PRO A 118 -9.33 3.55 -5.86
C PRO A 118 -8.31 4.68 -5.73
N ASP A 119 -8.73 5.87 -5.30
CA ASP A 119 -7.90 7.06 -5.37
C ASP A 119 -6.86 7.09 -4.25
N PHE A 120 -5.73 7.70 -4.58
CA PHE A 120 -4.73 8.07 -3.59
C PHE A 120 -5.20 9.28 -2.79
N HIS A 121 -5.17 9.18 -1.46
CA HIS A 121 -5.46 10.30 -0.55
C HIS A 121 -4.17 10.83 0.06
N TYR A 122 -3.76 12.04 -0.32
CA TYR A 122 -2.58 12.66 0.26
C TYR A 122 -2.82 12.91 1.75
N LEU A 123 -2.03 12.24 2.59
CA LEU A 123 -2.23 12.25 4.03
C LEU A 123 -1.61 13.49 4.72
N GLY A 124 -1.10 14.48 3.98
CA GLY A 124 -0.45 15.66 4.58
C GLY A 124 0.83 15.32 5.34
N PRO A 125 1.54 16.32 5.92
CA PRO A 125 2.74 16.08 6.71
C PRO A 125 2.50 15.36 8.04
N LEU A 126 1.23 15.20 8.46
CA LEU A 126 0.83 14.63 9.76
C LEU A 126 -0.03 13.36 9.66
N GLY A 127 -0.24 12.80 8.48
CA GLY A 127 -1.07 11.60 8.34
C GLY A 127 -2.58 11.86 8.55
N ARG A 128 -3.12 12.98 8.07
CA ARG A 128 -4.57 13.21 7.98
C ARG A 128 -4.99 13.10 6.52
N ALA A 129 -5.79 12.09 6.20
CA ALA A 129 -6.40 11.95 4.88
C ALA A 129 -7.28 13.17 4.60
N HIS A 130 -7.09 13.80 3.43
CA HIS A 130 -7.80 14.99 2.98
C HIS A 130 -8.42 14.77 1.61
#